data_AF-A0AA97FBI2-F1
#
_entry.id   AF-A0AA97FBI2-F1
#
_cell.length_a   1.000
_cell.length_b   1.000
_cell.length_c   1.000
_cell.angle_alpha   90.00
_cell.angle_beta   90.00
_cell.angle_gamma   90.00
#
_symmetry.space_group_name_H-M   'P 1'
#
loop_
_entity.id
_entity.type
_entity.pdbx_description
1 polymer ?
#
loop_
_entity_poly.entity_id
_entity_poly.type
_entity_poly.pdbx_seq_one_letter_code
_entity_poly.pdbx_strand_id
1 'polypeptide(L)'
;MMMKSKGAVIIAVCLFFAAILVSGCTQAGNSESQTDALVNSLFSEDTDKIKESVEKLIETGEPAVEPLTKVFEKGDREASMWAAVALCKIGEPAIEPVVKLLRNSNEEVREWAGNTLACIGKDAVPALIEEVKTGTPNSKEAASITIIKIGEPALPFLGVELNAGDAKSAPEIDAIIRSIYATKGLLERLDTENTPAKNESKATGDNESGTA
;
A
#
# COMPACT_ATOMS: atom_id res chain seq x y z
N MET A 1 -17.48 9.28 -76.24
CA MET A 1 -18.61 9.69 -75.38
C MET A 1 -18.60 8.80 -74.13
N MET A 2 -17.76 9.11 -73.14
CA MET A 2 -17.62 8.37 -71.89
C MET A 2 -17.16 9.36 -70.81
N MET A 3 -18.08 9.83 -69.97
CA MET A 3 -17.75 10.62 -68.79
C MET A 3 -18.70 10.30 -67.64
N LYS A 4 -18.10 10.18 -66.45
CA LYS A 4 -18.65 10.34 -65.08
C LYS A 4 -19.42 9.18 -64.44
N SER A 5 -18.67 8.27 -63.82
CA SER A 5 -19.09 7.55 -62.61
C SER A 5 -17.88 7.30 -61.69
N LYS A 6 -17.49 8.32 -60.91
CA LYS A 6 -16.54 8.17 -59.78
C LYS A 6 -16.91 9.03 -58.55
N GLY A 7 -18.03 9.76 -58.58
CA GLY A 7 -18.43 10.68 -57.50
C GLY A 7 -19.34 10.09 -56.41
N ALA A 8 -20.05 8.99 -56.69
CA ALA A 8 -21.03 8.44 -55.74
C ALA A 8 -20.41 7.50 -54.68
N VAL A 9 -19.32 6.81 -55.02
CA VAL A 9 -18.72 5.79 -54.12
C VAL A 9 -17.91 6.44 -52.99
N ILE A 10 -17.30 7.60 -53.23
CA ILE A 10 -16.50 8.31 -52.20
C ILE A 10 -17.41 8.94 -51.12
N ILE A 11 -18.61 9.41 -51.50
CA ILE A 11 -19.56 10.02 -50.54
C ILE A 11 -20.18 8.96 -49.61
N ALA A 12 -20.39 7.73 -50.09
CA ALA A 12 -20.92 6.64 -49.28
C ALA A 12 -19.93 6.14 -48.20
N VAL A 13 -18.61 6.26 -48.42
CA VAL A 13 -17.59 5.84 -47.45
C VAL A 13 -17.41 6.89 -46.35
N CYS A 14 -17.64 8.18 -46.63
CA CYS A 14 -17.60 9.24 -45.62
C CYS A 14 -18.78 9.19 -44.63
N LEU A 15 -19.96 8.70 -45.04
CA LEU A 15 -21.12 8.56 -44.15
C LEU A 15 -21.06 7.31 -43.25
N PHE A 16 -20.23 6.32 -43.59
CA PHE A 16 -19.94 5.19 -42.69
C PHE A 16 -18.89 5.51 -41.62
N PHE A 17 -17.97 6.43 -41.90
CA PHE A 17 -16.97 6.87 -40.90
C PHE A 17 -17.52 7.83 -39.83
N ALA A 18 -18.66 8.47 -40.08
CA ALA A 18 -19.32 9.32 -39.09
C ALA A 18 -20.18 8.54 -38.07
N ALA A 19 -20.48 7.26 -38.32
CA ALA A 19 -21.37 6.46 -37.47
C ALA A 19 -20.65 5.59 -36.41
N ILE A 20 -19.31 5.44 -36.49
CA ILE A 20 -18.53 4.68 -35.50
C ILE A 20 -18.00 5.57 -34.36
N LEU A 21 -18.10 6.90 -34.48
CA LEU A 21 -17.68 7.83 -33.42
C LEU A 21 -18.75 8.05 -32.32
N VAL A 22 -19.91 7.41 -32.39
CA VAL A 22 -20.99 7.58 -31.38
C VAL A 22 -21.06 6.43 -30.36
N SER A 23 -20.31 5.33 -30.54
CA SER A 23 -20.28 4.23 -29.55
C SER A 23 -19.07 4.25 -28.61
N GLY A 24 -18.19 5.25 -28.72
CA GLY A 24 -16.92 5.32 -27.98
C GLY A 24 -16.87 6.29 -26.79
N CYS A 25 -17.96 6.98 -26.46
CA CYS A 25 -17.95 8.00 -25.39
C CYS A 25 -19.19 7.91 -24.50
N THR A 26 -19.40 6.79 -23.79
CA THR A 26 -20.42 6.77 -22.71
C THR A 26 -20.05 5.84 -21.54
N GLN A 27 -18.76 5.71 -21.22
CA GLN A 27 -18.34 4.90 -20.07
C GLN A 27 -17.30 5.55 -19.16
N ALA A 28 -17.10 6.88 -19.26
CA ALA A 28 -16.29 7.63 -18.31
C ALA A 28 -17.13 8.19 -17.15
N GLY A 29 -18.38 8.62 -17.40
CA GLY A 29 -19.23 9.22 -16.36
C GLY A 29 -19.87 8.23 -15.39
N ASN A 30 -19.92 6.93 -15.72
CA ASN A 30 -20.57 5.92 -14.88
C ASN A 30 -19.60 5.27 -13.89
N SER A 31 -18.31 5.17 -14.23
CA SER A 31 -17.31 4.54 -13.36
C SER A 31 -16.92 5.45 -12.20
N GLU A 32 -16.74 6.75 -12.44
CA GLU A 32 -16.39 7.72 -11.39
C GLU A 32 -17.51 7.83 -10.35
N SER A 33 -18.77 7.93 -10.82
CA SER A 33 -19.95 7.91 -9.94
C SER A 33 -20.13 6.58 -9.19
N GLN A 34 -19.68 5.45 -9.75
CA GLN A 34 -19.75 4.16 -9.07
C GLN A 34 -18.66 4.01 -8.00
N THR A 35 -17.42 4.40 -8.31
CA THR A 35 -16.31 4.39 -7.33
C THR A 35 -16.66 5.27 -6.13
N ASP A 36 -17.22 6.46 -6.36
CA ASP A 36 -17.66 7.35 -5.28
C ASP A 36 -18.75 6.72 -4.41
N ALA A 37 -19.71 6.02 -5.00
CA ALA A 37 -20.76 5.33 -4.26
C ALA A 37 -20.20 4.18 -3.41
N LEU A 38 -19.21 3.44 -3.93
CA LEU A 38 -18.50 2.39 -3.19
C LEU A 38 -17.68 2.98 -2.04
N VAL A 39 -16.95 4.07 -2.26
CA VAL A 39 -16.19 4.78 -1.21
C VAL A 39 -17.12 5.31 -0.12
N ASN A 40 -18.27 5.88 -0.49
CA ASN A 40 -19.25 6.35 0.49
C ASN A 40 -19.86 5.21 1.31
N SER A 41 -19.85 3.98 0.79
CA SER A 41 -20.33 2.81 1.52
C SER A 41 -19.37 2.36 2.62
N LEU A 42 -18.13 2.85 2.65
CA LEU A 42 -17.18 2.60 3.76
C LEU A 42 -17.58 3.29 5.07
N PHE A 43 -18.48 4.27 5.02
CA PHE A 43 -19.04 4.99 6.18
C PHE A 43 -20.36 4.39 6.68
N SER A 44 -20.72 3.21 6.15
CA SER A 44 -21.92 2.46 6.51
C SER A 44 -21.73 1.71 7.83
N GLU A 45 -22.80 1.50 8.59
CA GLU A 45 -22.81 0.57 9.73
C GLU A 45 -22.95 -0.91 9.26
N ASP A 46 -23.40 -1.13 8.02
CA ASP A 46 -23.55 -2.46 7.42
C ASP A 46 -22.19 -3.02 6.98
N THR A 47 -21.63 -3.92 7.80
CA THR A 47 -20.34 -4.56 7.56
C THR A 47 -20.29 -5.41 6.29
N ASP A 48 -21.40 -6.05 5.89
CA ASP A 48 -21.41 -6.89 4.68
C ASP A 48 -21.33 -6.01 3.43
N LYS A 49 -22.06 -4.89 3.45
CA LYS A 49 -21.97 -3.87 2.40
C LYS A 49 -20.56 -3.24 2.32
N ILE A 50 -19.92 -2.99 3.46
CA ILE A 50 -18.54 -2.48 3.49
C ILE A 50 -17.59 -3.46 2.80
N LYS A 51 -17.63 -4.76 3.17
CA LYS A 51 -16.77 -5.79 2.58
C LYS A 51 -16.95 -5.90 1.08
N GLU A 52 -18.20 -5.97 0.60
CA GLU A 52 -18.51 -6.00 -0.84
C GLU A 52 -17.95 -4.76 -1.55
N SER A 53 -18.07 -3.58 -0.92
CA SER A 53 -17.56 -2.34 -1.50
C SER A 53 -16.03 -2.33 -1.56
N VAL A 54 -15.36 -2.79 -0.50
CA VAL A 54 -13.90 -2.93 -0.45
C VAL A 54 -13.40 -3.87 -1.54
N GLU A 55 -14.04 -5.03 -1.72
CA GLU A 55 -13.69 -5.99 -2.79
C GLU A 55 -13.77 -5.34 -4.17
N LYS A 56 -14.88 -4.66 -4.48
CA LYS A 56 -15.04 -3.95 -5.76
C LYS A 56 -14.05 -2.81 -5.95
N LEU A 57 -13.69 -2.09 -4.89
CA LEU A 57 -12.68 -1.03 -4.93
C LEU A 57 -11.29 -1.60 -5.22
N ILE A 58 -10.96 -2.78 -4.68
CA ILE A 58 -9.72 -3.50 -4.99
C ILE A 58 -9.71 -3.95 -6.45
N GLU A 59 -10.81 -4.51 -6.94
CA GLU A 59 -10.96 -4.91 -8.36
C GLU A 59 -10.85 -3.70 -9.30
N THR A 60 -11.33 -2.54 -8.86
CA THR A 60 -11.21 -1.27 -9.61
C THR A 60 -9.74 -0.88 -9.78
N GLY A 61 -8.91 -1.05 -8.73
CA GLY A 61 -7.47 -0.80 -8.79
C GLY A 61 -7.11 0.69 -8.72
N GLU A 62 -6.18 1.13 -9.57
CA GLU A 62 -5.66 2.51 -9.59
C GLU A 62 -6.73 3.62 -9.57
N PRO A 63 -7.85 3.53 -10.32
CA PRO A 63 -8.90 4.56 -10.27
C PRO A 63 -9.58 4.72 -8.89
N ALA A 64 -9.49 3.73 -8.01
CA ALA A 64 -10.01 3.81 -6.64
C ALA A 64 -9.04 4.48 -5.67
N VAL A 65 -7.75 4.66 -6.03
CA VAL A 65 -6.71 5.14 -5.11
C VAL A 65 -7.01 6.55 -4.59
N GLU A 66 -7.20 7.53 -5.46
CA GLU A 66 -7.45 8.92 -5.05
C GLU A 66 -8.77 9.09 -4.26
N PRO A 67 -9.88 8.42 -4.62
CA PRO A 67 -11.07 8.40 -3.77
C PRO A 67 -10.83 7.78 -2.38
N LEU A 68 -10.05 6.70 -2.30
CA LEU A 68 -9.72 6.03 -1.05
C LEU A 68 -8.80 6.87 -0.15
N THR A 69 -7.82 7.57 -0.68
CA THR A 69 -6.92 8.43 0.12
C THR A 69 -7.68 9.57 0.80
N LYS A 70 -8.71 10.12 0.15
CA LYS A 70 -9.59 11.16 0.71
C LYS A 70 -10.43 10.68 1.90
N VAL A 71 -10.57 9.37 2.11
CA VAL A 71 -11.29 8.83 3.28
C VAL A 71 -10.58 9.20 4.57
N PHE A 72 -9.23 9.20 4.57
CA PHE A 72 -8.44 9.53 5.76
C PHE A 72 -8.69 10.95 6.27
N GLU A 73 -8.99 11.89 5.35
CA GLU A 73 -9.23 13.30 5.70
C GLU A 73 -10.59 13.54 6.36
N LYS A 74 -11.52 12.58 6.26
CA LYS A 74 -12.86 12.68 6.84
C LYS A 74 -12.90 12.32 8.33
N GLY A 75 -11.82 11.74 8.88
CA GLY A 75 -11.68 11.46 10.32
C GLY A 75 -12.56 10.33 10.86
N ASP A 76 -13.16 9.51 9.99
CA ASP A 76 -13.86 8.30 10.41
C ASP A 76 -12.87 7.13 10.52
N ARG A 77 -12.64 6.64 11.74
CA ARG A 77 -11.61 5.64 12.02
C ARG A 77 -11.90 4.29 11.38
N GLU A 78 -13.17 3.89 11.32
CA GLU A 78 -13.56 2.60 10.76
C GLU A 78 -13.46 2.63 9.23
N ALA A 79 -14.01 3.67 8.59
CA ALA A 79 -13.89 3.87 7.15
C ALA A 79 -12.42 3.98 6.72
N SER A 80 -11.58 4.66 7.51
CA SER A 80 -10.14 4.78 7.25
C SER A 80 -9.43 3.43 7.35
N MET A 81 -9.81 2.57 8.29
CA MET A 81 -9.28 1.20 8.36
C MET A 81 -9.60 0.42 7.07
N TRP A 82 -10.84 0.47 6.61
CA TRP A 82 -11.25 -0.22 5.38
C TRP A 82 -10.58 0.35 4.13
N ALA A 83 -10.43 1.68 4.06
CA ALA A 83 -9.71 2.33 2.98
C ALA A 83 -8.22 1.92 2.94
N ALA A 84 -7.57 1.86 4.12
CA ALA A 84 -6.19 1.38 4.23
C ALA A 84 -6.04 -0.08 3.78
N VAL A 85 -7.00 -0.96 4.13
CA VAL A 85 -7.03 -2.36 3.67
C VAL A 85 -7.14 -2.43 2.15
N ALA A 86 -8.05 -1.64 1.55
CA ALA A 86 -8.22 -1.59 0.09
C ALA A 86 -6.94 -1.10 -0.60
N LEU A 87 -6.37 0.02 -0.15
CA LEU A 87 -5.12 0.59 -0.69
C LEU A 87 -3.94 -0.38 -0.57
N CYS A 88 -3.81 -1.07 0.56
CA CYS A 88 -2.77 -2.07 0.74
C CYS A 88 -2.89 -3.23 -0.25
N LYS A 89 -4.12 -3.70 -0.52
CA LYS A 89 -4.39 -4.74 -1.51
C LYS A 89 -4.25 -4.28 -2.96
N ILE A 90 -4.48 -2.99 -3.24
CA ILE A 90 -4.21 -2.38 -4.55
C ILE A 90 -2.69 -2.35 -4.82
N GLY A 91 -1.87 -2.06 -3.80
CA GLY A 91 -0.42 -2.20 -3.86
C GLY A 91 0.28 -1.02 -4.54
N GLU A 92 1.15 -1.28 -5.53
CA GLU A 92 2.03 -0.28 -6.16
C GLU A 92 1.35 1.03 -6.58
N PRO A 93 0.16 1.03 -7.21
CA PRO A 93 -0.53 2.27 -7.60
C PRO A 93 -0.87 3.19 -6.41
N ALA A 94 -0.97 2.65 -5.20
CA ALA A 94 -1.26 3.42 -3.99
C ALA A 94 -0.04 4.09 -3.38
N ILE A 95 1.20 3.70 -3.73
CA ILE A 95 2.41 4.14 -3.02
C ILE A 95 2.57 5.66 -3.10
N GLU A 96 2.67 6.24 -4.30
CA GLU A 96 2.93 7.67 -4.46
C GLU A 96 1.80 8.56 -3.89
N PRO A 97 0.51 8.29 -4.14
CA PRO A 97 -0.57 9.04 -3.51
C PRO A 97 -0.54 8.96 -1.99
N VAL A 98 -0.25 7.80 -1.40
CA VAL A 98 -0.21 7.63 0.06
C VAL A 98 1.04 8.26 0.66
N VAL A 99 2.20 8.24 0.00
CA VAL A 99 3.42 8.95 0.45
C VAL A 99 3.16 10.45 0.58
N LYS A 100 2.41 11.05 -0.34
CA LYS A 100 2.04 12.49 -0.24
C LYS A 100 1.26 12.81 1.03
N LEU A 101 0.44 11.87 1.53
CA LEU A 101 -0.33 12.05 2.77
C LEU A 101 0.54 12.10 4.02
N LEU A 102 1.79 11.60 3.97
CA LEU A 102 2.75 11.79 5.06
C LEU A 102 3.08 13.27 5.29
N ARG A 103 2.83 14.14 4.31
CA ARG A 103 2.99 15.60 4.42
C ARG A 103 1.74 16.31 4.94
N ASN A 104 0.66 15.59 5.24
CA ASN A 104 -0.57 16.18 5.76
C ASN A 104 -0.33 16.76 7.17
N SER A 105 -0.96 17.89 7.47
CA SER A 105 -0.85 18.55 8.78
C SER A 105 -1.54 17.75 9.89
N ASN A 106 -2.59 16.99 9.58
CA ASN A 106 -3.28 16.12 10.50
C ASN A 106 -2.44 14.86 10.79
N GLU A 107 -2.14 14.63 12.06
CA GLU A 107 -1.38 13.47 12.53
C GLU A 107 -2.08 12.13 12.24
N GLU A 108 -3.40 12.07 12.39
CA GLU A 108 -4.17 10.86 12.12
C GLU A 108 -4.09 10.46 10.64
N VAL A 109 -4.10 11.44 9.73
CA VAL A 109 -3.92 11.19 8.28
C VAL A 109 -2.53 10.63 8.00
N ARG A 110 -1.49 11.19 8.64
CA ARG A 110 -0.11 10.65 8.51
C ARG A 110 0.00 9.25 9.07
N GLU A 111 -0.68 8.95 10.18
CA GLU A 111 -0.68 7.62 10.78
C GLU A 111 -1.31 6.59 9.85
N TRP A 112 -2.47 6.88 9.27
CA TRP A 112 -3.12 6.02 8.28
C TRP A 112 -2.25 5.80 7.05
N ALA A 113 -1.61 6.87 6.55
CA ALA A 113 -0.68 6.78 5.44
C ALA A 113 0.51 5.86 5.76
N GLY A 114 1.16 6.05 6.91
CA GLY A 114 2.28 5.22 7.34
C GLY A 114 1.87 3.75 7.55
N ASN A 115 0.72 3.48 8.16
CA ASN A 115 0.22 2.11 8.36
C ASN A 115 -0.11 1.44 7.01
N THR A 116 -0.67 2.19 6.05
CA THR A 116 -0.97 1.68 4.71
C THR A 116 0.32 1.34 3.95
N LEU A 117 1.33 2.22 3.98
CA LEU A 117 2.62 1.98 3.33
C LEU A 117 3.40 0.83 3.99
N ALA A 118 3.32 0.69 5.31
CA ALA A 118 3.89 -0.46 6.01
C ALA A 118 3.21 -1.78 5.63
N CYS A 119 1.90 -1.77 5.39
CA CYS A 119 1.15 -2.92 4.89
C CYS A 119 1.54 -3.30 3.45
N ILE A 120 1.76 -2.31 2.57
CA ILE A 120 2.31 -2.53 1.21
C ILE A 120 3.73 -3.12 1.32
N GLY A 121 4.50 -2.67 2.30
CA GLY A 121 5.77 -3.29 2.68
C GLY A 121 6.94 -2.79 1.84
N LYS A 122 7.83 -3.71 1.47
CA LYS A 122 9.15 -3.39 0.88
C LYS A 122 9.07 -2.54 -0.39
N ASP A 123 7.99 -2.65 -1.16
CA ASP A 123 7.84 -1.95 -2.43
C ASP A 123 7.64 -0.43 -2.22
N ALA A 124 7.18 -0.02 -1.03
CA ALA A 124 7.08 1.39 -0.65
C ALA A 124 8.42 2.01 -0.20
N VAL A 125 9.45 1.19 0.08
CA VAL A 125 10.71 1.66 0.68
C VAL A 125 11.44 2.70 -0.17
N PRO A 126 11.57 2.56 -1.50
CA PRO A 126 12.22 3.57 -2.32
C PRO A 126 11.58 4.96 -2.20
N ALA A 127 10.24 5.03 -2.25
CA ALA A 127 9.52 6.29 -2.13
C ALA A 127 9.62 6.88 -0.71
N LEU A 128 9.60 6.01 0.31
CA LEU A 128 9.81 6.43 1.70
C LEU A 128 11.22 6.99 1.94
N ILE A 129 12.27 6.41 1.33
CA ILE A 129 13.64 6.94 1.42
C ILE A 129 13.72 8.34 0.80
N GLU A 130 13.07 8.56 -0.34
CA GLU A 130 13.02 9.88 -0.97
C GLU A 130 12.26 10.90 -0.10
N GLU A 131 11.19 10.48 0.58
CA GLU A 131 10.48 11.32 1.55
C GLU A 131 11.34 11.64 2.78
N VAL A 132 12.13 10.70 3.29
CA VAL A 132 13.13 10.96 4.34
C VAL A 132 14.14 12.02 3.90
N LYS A 133 14.54 12.04 2.62
CA LYS A 133 15.51 13.01 2.10
C LYS A 133 14.89 14.39 1.92
N THR A 134 13.72 14.48 1.32
CA THR A 134 13.14 15.73 0.79
C THR A 134 11.94 16.26 1.58
N GLY A 135 11.46 15.51 2.56
CA GLY A 135 10.25 15.80 3.32
C GLY A 135 10.35 16.97 4.30
N THR A 136 9.21 17.30 4.88
CA THR A 136 9.11 18.17 6.06
C THR A 136 9.54 17.40 7.33
N PRO A 137 9.88 18.07 8.45
CA PRO A 137 10.25 17.36 9.68
C PRO A 137 9.26 16.26 10.09
N ASN A 138 7.96 16.57 10.07
CA ASN A 138 6.92 15.62 10.46
C ASN A 138 6.77 14.47 9.45
N SER A 139 6.93 14.73 8.15
CA SER A 139 6.80 13.69 7.12
C SER A 139 8.02 12.80 7.04
N LYS A 140 9.22 13.33 7.30
CA LYS A 140 10.47 12.56 7.47
C LYS A 140 10.39 11.61 8.66
N GLU A 141 9.88 12.09 9.79
CA GLU A 141 9.65 11.26 10.98
C GLU A 141 8.65 10.14 10.67
N ALA A 142 7.51 10.47 10.05
CA ALA A 142 6.51 9.47 9.67
C ALA A 142 7.06 8.44 8.67
N ALA A 143 7.84 8.88 7.67
CA ALA A 143 8.49 7.99 6.72
C ALA A 143 9.51 7.07 7.41
N SER A 144 10.34 7.61 8.32
CA SER A 144 11.31 6.85 9.10
C SER A 144 10.64 5.77 9.96
N ILE A 145 9.59 6.13 10.70
CA ILE A 145 8.80 5.19 11.51
C ILE A 145 8.20 4.09 10.61
N THR A 146 7.70 4.47 9.44
CA THR A 146 7.13 3.52 8.47
C THR A 146 8.18 2.54 7.96
N ILE A 147 9.38 3.01 7.61
CA ILE A 147 10.49 2.14 7.20
C ILE A 147 10.88 1.18 8.34
N ILE A 148 10.93 1.66 9.59
CA ILE A 148 11.21 0.82 10.77
C ILE A 148 10.13 -0.25 10.95
N LYS A 149 8.85 0.11 10.76
CA LYS A 149 7.72 -0.84 10.79
C LYS A 149 7.81 -1.90 9.69
N ILE A 150 8.29 -1.54 8.50
CA ILE A 150 8.54 -2.50 7.41
C ILE A 150 9.65 -3.50 7.83
N GLY A 151 10.67 -3.02 8.52
CA GLY A 151 11.69 -3.85 9.14
C GLY A 151 12.78 -4.34 8.18
N GLU A 152 13.26 -5.58 8.37
CA GLU A 152 14.39 -6.15 7.60
C GLU A 152 14.27 -6.06 6.07
N PRO A 153 13.07 -6.21 5.45
CA PRO A 153 12.90 -6.03 4.02
C PRO A 153 13.36 -4.66 3.48
N ALA A 154 13.48 -3.63 4.32
CA ALA A 154 13.99 -2.32 3.93
C ALA A 154 15.53 -2.24 3.85
N LEU A 155 16.25 -3.13 4.53
CA LEU A 155 17.72 -3.05 4.67
C LEU A 155 18.49 -3.03 3.34
N PRO A 156 18.13 -3.81 2.30
CA PRO A 156 18.82 -3.75 1.01
C PRO A 156 18.77 -2.35 0.38
N PHE A 157 17.62 -1.67 0.47
CA PHE A 157 17.44 -0.32 -0.09
C PHE A 157 18.23 0.72 0.70
N LEU A 158 18.18 0.65 2.03
CA LEU A 158 18.92 1.55 2.93
C LEU A 158 20.44 1.38 2.77
N GLY A 159 20.91 0.15 2.56
CA GLY A 159 22.32 -0.13 2.30
C GLY A 159 22.83 0.46 0.99
N VAL A 160 22.00 0.47 -0.06
CA VAL A 160 22.34 1.14 -1.32
C VAL A 160 22.45 2.65 -1.12
N GLU A 161 21.50 3.27 -0.42
CA GLU A 161 21.49 4.72 -0.18
C GLU A 161 22.72 5.18 0.64
N LEU A 162 23.12 4.46 1.68
CA LEU A 162 24.34 4.79 2.44
C LEU A 162 25.60 4.76 1.57
N ASN A 163 25.68 3.82 0.62
CA ASN A 163 26.81 3.68 -0.28
C ASN A 163 26.81 4.73 -1.41
N ALA A 164 25.65 5.35 -1.70
CA ALA A 164 25.53 6.40 -2.69
C ALA A 164 26.22 7.72 -2.27
N GLY A 165 26.58 7.87 -0.99
CA GLY A 165 27.43 8.95 -0.50
C GLY A 165 26.70 10.28 -0.23
N ASP A 166 25.37 10.27 -0.07
CA ASP A 166 24.65 11.47 0.39
C ASP A 166 24.92 11.71 1.88
N ALA A 167 25.94 12.53 2.16
CA ALA A 167 26.37 12.86 3.50
C ALA A 167 25.28 13.54 4.36
N LYS A 168 24.23 14.11 3.74
CA LYS A 168 23.17 14.79 4.48
C LYS A 168 22.13 13.83 5.03
N SER A 169 21.75 12.81 4.26
CA SER A 169 20.76 11.81 4.66
C SER A 169 21.37 10.62 5.40
N ALA A 170 22.68 10.38 5.23
CA ALA A 170 23.38 9.23 5.82
C ALA A 170 23.17 9.04 7.33
N PRO A 171 23.19 10.08 8.20
CA PRO A 171 22.96 9.89 9.63
C PRO A 171 21.54 9.39 9.95
N GLU A 172 20.53 9.90 9.22
CA GLU A 172 19.13 9.52 9.40
C GLU A 172 18.90 8.08 8.92
N ILE A 173 19.46 7.72 7.76
CA ILE A 173 19.41 6.35 7.23
C ILE A 173 20.14 5.36 8.16
N ASP A 174 21.33 5.69 8.69
CA ASP A 174 22.04 4.85 9.66
C ASP A 174 21.23 4.64 10.94
N ALA A 175 20.56 5.69 11.45
CA ALA A 175 19.70 5.60 12.61
C ALA A 175 18.49 4.67 12.38
N ILE A 176 17.88 4.71 11.18
CA ILE A 176 16.80 3.78 10.79
C ILE A 176 17.31 2.33 10.79
N ILE A 177 18.46 2.06 10.18
CA ILE A 177 19.05 0.72 10.14
C ILE A 177 19.30 0.18 11.56
N ARG A 178 19.89 0.99 12.45
CA ARG A 178 20.10 0.61 13.86
C ARG A 178 18.79 0.30 14.57
N SER A 179 17.76 1.09 14.31
CA SER A 179 16.42 0.89 14.92
C SER A 179 15.77 -0.41 14.46
N ILE A 180 15.91 -0.77 13.18
CA ILE A 180 15.45 -2.06 12.65
C ILE A 180 16.15 -3.22 13.36
N TYR A 181 17.48 -3.20 13.46
CA TYR A 181 18.23 -4.26 14.16
C TYR A 181 17.90 -4.33 15.66
N ALA A 182 17.72 -3.18 16.32
CA ALA A 182 17.32 -3.14 17.73
C ALA A 182 15.94 -3.77 17.94
N THR A 183 14.99 -3.49 17.06
CA THR A 183 13.63 -4.05 17.12
C THR A 183 13.65 -5.56 16.92
N LYS A 184 14.42 -6.06 15.95
CA LYS A 184 14.62 -7.51 15.74
C LYS A 184 15.24 -8.19 16.96
N GLY A 185 16.32 -7.64 17.51
CA GLY A 185 16.98 -8.21 18.69
C GLY A 185 16.06 -8.25 19.92
N LEU A 186 15.10 -7.33 20.04
CA LEU A 186 14.07 -7.37 21.07
C LEU A 186 13.06 -8.51 20.81
N LEU A 187 12.58 -8.65 19.58
CA LEU A 187 11.63 -9.71 19.20
C LEU A 187 12.22 -11.11 19.43
N GLU A 188 13.47 -11.34 19.02
CA GLU A 188 14.17 -12.61 19.25
C GLU A 188 14.27 -12.97 20.73
N ARG A 189 14.47 -11.98 21.61
CA ARG A 189 14.52 -12.19 23.06
C ARG A 189 13.14 -12.57 23.62
N LEU A 190 12.08 -11.87 23.20
CA LEU A 190 10.71 -12.16 23.62
C LEU A 190 10.26 -13.57 23.19
N ASP A 191 10.69 -14.03 22.02
CA ASP A 191 10.39 -15.39 21.56
C ASP A 191 11.09 -16.47 22.40
N THR A 192 12.34 -16.21 22.80
CA THR A 192 13.08 -17.14 23.68
C THR A 192 12.53 -17.20 25.10
N GLU A 193 11.99 -16.10 25.64
CA GLU A 193 11.39 -16.07 26.97
C GLU A 193 9.99 -16.72 27.02
N ASN A 194 9.25 -16.70 25.91
CA ASN A 194 7.89 -17.29 25.81
C ASN A 194 7.86 -18.75 25.36
N THR A 195 9.00 -19.36 25.06
CA THR A 195 9.04 -20.79 24.72
C THR A 195 8.97 -21.60 26.02
N PRO A 196 7.90 -22.36 26.30
CA PRO A 196 7.82 -23.16 27.52
C PRO A 196 8.98 -24.16 27.53
N ALA A 197 9.78 -24.13 28.60
CA ALA A 197 10.88 -25.04 28.81
C ALA A 197 10.41 -26.47 28.48
N LYS A 198 10.95 -27.05 27.40
CA LYS A 198 10.76 -28.48 27.13
C LYS A 198 11.20 -29.20 28.39
N ASN A 199 10.24 -29.80 29.06
CA ASN A 199 10.40 -30.60 30.25
C ASN A 199 11.44 -31.68 29.92
N GLU A 200 12.71 -31.44 30.26
CA GLU A 200 13.72 -32.49 30.40
C GLU A 200 13.38 -33.27 31.67
N SER A 201 12.21 -33.92 31.67
CA SER A 201 11.96 -35.06 32.54
C SER A 201 12.81 -36.19 31.99
N LYS A 202 14.09 -36.17 32.34
CA LYS A 202 14.98 -37.31 32.26
C LYS A 202 14.31 -38.44 33.02
N ALA A 203 13.63 -39.32 32.29
CA ALA A 203 13.16 -40.60 32.78
C ALA A 203 14.39 -41.44 33.12
N THR A 204 14.94 -41.26 34.32
CA THR A 204 15.73 -42.30 34.99
C THR A 204 14.74 -43.12 35.81
N GLY A 205 14.03 -44.00 35.11
CA GLY A 205 13.17 -45.03 35.66
C GLY A 205 13.57 -46.37 35.05
N ASP A 206 14.31 -47.11 35.85
CA ASP A 206 14.25 -48.56 36.04
C ASP A 206 14.95 -49.55 35.09
N ASN A 207 15.60 -50.49 35.79
CA ASN A 207 15.80 -51.92 35.51
C ASN A 207 16.90 -52.36 34.54
N GLU A 208 18.02 -52.79 35.13
CA GLU A 208 18.52 -54.15 34.89
C GLU A 208 18.78 -54.86 36.22
N SER A 209 17.80 -55.66 36.63
CA SER A 209 18.00 -56.85 37.44
C SER A 209 18.51 -57.99 36.55
N GLY A 210 19.55 -58.72 36.96
CA GLY A 210 19.73 -60.09 36.48
C GLY A 210 21.15 -60.65 36.42
N THR A 211 21.42 -61.61 37.31
CA THR A 211 22.44 -62.69 37.23
C THR A 211 23.90 -62.26 37.50
N ALA A 212 24.68 -62.91 38.38
CA ALA A 212 24.72 -64.29 38.84
C ALA A 212 25.10 -64.39 40.33
#